data_AF-A0A9E3SAK8-F1
#
_entry.id   AF-A0A9E3SAK8-F1
#
_cell.length_a   1.000
_cell.length_b   1.000
_cell.length_c   1.000
_cell.angle_alpha   90.00
_cell.angle_beta   90.00
_cell.angle_gamma   90.00
#
_symmetry.space_group_name_H-M   'P 1'
#
loop_
_entity.id
_entity.type
_entity.pdbx_description
1 polymer ?
#
loop_
_entity_poly.entity_id
_entity_poly.type
_entity_poly.pdbx_seq_one_letter_code
_entity_poly.pdbx_strand_id
1 'polypeptide(L)'
;MPKISIKGRQMPESPIRKLVPYAEAAKKRGMKVYHLNIGQPDIHTPEVALQAVRDFDLKVVEYSHSAGILSYREKLAKYYEKHNIHITAEEIIIGAGASEALLFAFQSIMDPG
;
A
#
# COMPACT_ATOMS: atom_id res chain seq x y z
N MET A 1 -7.46 18.19 -28.78
CA MET A 1 -7.58 16.96 -27.94
C MET A 1 -6.41 16.90 -26.97
N PRO A 2 -6.62 16.58 -25.69
CA PRO A 2 -5.54 16.41 -24.74
C PRO A 2 -4.62 15.27 -25.17
N LYS A 3 -3.31 15.44 -24.97
CA LYS A 3 -2.28 14.41 -25.26
C LYS A 3 -1.82 13.77 -23.96
N ILE A 4 -1.61 12.46 -23.97
CA ILE A 4 -1.02 11.74 -22.83
C ILE A 4 0.42 12.24 -22.60
N SER A 5 0.82 12.40 -21.34
CA SER A 5 2.17 12.81 -20.95
C SER A 5 3.23 11.81 -21.45
N ILE A 6 4.47 12.27 -21.57
CA ILE A 6 5.60 11.41 -21.98
C ILE A 6 5.82 10.30 -20.93
N LYS A 7 5.79 10.66 -19.63
CA LYS A 7 5.86 9.70 -18.52
C LYS A 7 4.80 8.60 -18.62
N GLY A 8 3.55 8.97 -18.93
CA GLY A 8 2.46 8.01 -19.10
C GLY A 8 2.67 7.07 -20.30
N ARG A 9 3.20 7.59 -21.42
CA ARG A 9 3.52 6.79 -22.61
C ARG A 9 4.72 5.85 -22.43
N GLN A 10 5.66 6.21 -21.56
CA GLN A 10 6.85 5.40 -21.26
C GLN A 10 6.62 4.36 -20.15
N MET A 11 5.50 4.44 -19.42
CA MET A 11 5.21 3.50 -18.33
C MET A 11 5.03 2.07 -18.90
N PRO A 12 5.84 1.09 -18.47
CA PRO A 12 5.70 -0.28 -18.97
C PRO A 12 4.41 -0.92 -18.44
N GLU A 13 3.93 -1.92 -19.17
CA GLU A 13 2.81 -2.74 -18.71
C GLU A 13 3.18 -3.50 -17.42
N SER A 14 2.24 -3.58 -16.48
CA SER A 14 2.40 -4.45 -15.31
C SER A 14 2.44 -5.92 -15.78
N PRO A 15 3.49 -6.69 -15.44
CA PRO A 15 3.57 -8.11 -15.81
C PRO A 15 2.39 -8.93 -15.31
N ILE A 16 1.90 -8.64 -14.10
CA ILE A 16 0.72 -9.30 -13.54
C ILE A 16 -0.51 -9.01 -14.39
N ARG A 17 -0.80 -7.72 -14.65
CA ARG A 17 -1.99 -7.31 -15.42
C ARG A 17 -1.95 -7.85 -16.86
N LYS A 18 -0.75 -7.98 -17.43
CA LYS A 18 -0.55 -8.61 -18.73
C LYS A 18 -0.94 -10.09 -18.74
N LEU A 19 -0.65 -10.83 -17.65
CA LEU A 19 -0.89 -12.27 -17.57
C LEU A 19 -2.30 -12.66 -17.10
N VAL A 20 -2.97 -11.80 -16.31
CA VAL A 20 -4.31 -12.06 -15.76
C VAL A 20 -5.33 -12.51 -16.83
N PRO A 21 -5.46 -11.85 -18.00
CA PRO A 21 -6.43 -12.27 -19.02
C PRO A 21 -6.23 -13.71 -19.51
N TYR A 22 -4.97 -14.17 -19.61
CA TYR A 22 -4.66 -15.52 -20.04
C TYR A 22 -5.02 -16.55 -18.97
N ALA A 23 -4.74 -16.25 -17.70
CA ALA A 23 -5.14 -17.09 -16.57
C ALA A 23 -6.66 -17.22 -16.48
N GLU A 24 -7.40 -16.11 -16.64
CA GLU A 24 -8.86 -16.12 -16.65
C GLU A 24 -9.43 -16.90 -17.84
N ALA A 25 -8.85 -16.76 -19.04
CA ALA A 25 -9.25 -17.54 -20.20
C ALA A 25 -8.99 -19.05 -20.01
N ALA A 26 -7.88 -19.44 -19.37
CA ALA A 26 -7.60 -20.83 -19.05
C ALA A 26 -8.62 -21.41 -18.06
N LYS A 27 -8.95 -20.67 -16.99
CA LYS A 27 -10.01 -21.05 -16.03
C LYS A 27 -11.36 -21.23 -16.72
N LYS A 28 -11.74 -20.33 -17.63
CA LYS A 28 -12.99 -20.42 -18.41
C LYS A 28 -13.06 -21.66 -19.30
N ARG A 29 -11.92 -22.19 -19.75
CA ARG A 29 -11.83 -23.47 -20.48
C ARG A 29 -11.82 -24.71 -19.57
N GLY A 30 -12.04 -24.54 -18.27
CA GLY A 30 -11.99 -25.63 -17.28
C GLY A 30 -10.57 -26.06 -16.90
N MET A 31 -9.54 -25.30 -17.28
CA MET A 31 -8.15 -25.60 -16.92
C MET A 31 -7.88 -25.12 -15.50
N LYS A 32 -7.25 -25.99 -14.68
CA LYS A 32 -6.77 -25.61 -13.36
C LYS A 32 -5.54 -24.70 -13.49
N VAL A 33 -5.58 -23.53 -12.86
CA VAL A 33 -4.46 -22.57 -12.82
C VAL A 33 -3.92 -22.50 -11.40
N TYR A 34 -2.64 -22.82 -11.23
CA TYR A 34 -1.93 -22.66 -9.96
C TYR A 34 -1.28 -21.28 -9.92
N HIS A 35 -1.62 -20.47 -8.92
CA HIS A 35 -1.08 -19.12 -8.75
C HIS A 35 0.14 -19.19 -7.83
N LEU A 36 1.33 -19.06 -8.40
CA LEU A 36 2.61 -19.03 -7.67
C LEU A 36 3.21 -17.61 -7.60
N ASN A 37 2.39 -16.61 -7.93
CA ASN A 37 2.80 -15.22 -8.12
C ASN A 37 1.99 -14.24 -7.26
N ILE A 38 1.20 -14.74 -6.31
CA ILE A 38 0.45 -13.90 -5.37
C ILE A 38 1.42 -13.45 -4.28
N GLY A 39 1.64 -12.14 -4.17
CA GLY A 39 2.52 -11.54 -3.16
C GLY A 39 1.85 -11.25 -1.83
N GLN A 40 0.52 -11.45 -1.73
CA GLN A 40 -0.19 -11.33 -0.46
C GLN A 40 -0.05 -12.64 0.34
N PRO A 41 0.25 -12.58 1.65
CA PRO A 41 0.21 -13.74 2.52
C PRO A 41 -1.16 -14.43 2.53
N ASP A 42 -1.15 -15.75 2.68
CA ASP A 42 -2.34 -16.61 2.81
C ASP A 42 -2.78 -16.82 4.27
N ILE A 43 -2.19 -16.07 5.21
CA ILE A 43 -2.57 -16.07 6.62
C ILE A 43 -3.78 -15.17 6.88
N HIS A 44 -4.57 -15.52 7.89
CA HIS A 44 -5.69 -14.69 8.33
C HIS A 44 -5.21 -13.38 8.94
N THR A 45 -5.89 -12.28 8.60
CA THR A 45 -5.76 -11.02 9.32
C THR A 45 -6.06 -11.23 10.81
N PRO A 46 -5.27 -10.70 11.75
CA PRO A 46 -5.53 -10.84 13.18
C PRO A 46 -6.93 -10.35 13.57
N GLU A 47 -7.68 -11.16 14.33
CA GLU A 47 -9.08 -10.85 14.70
C GLU A 47 -9.20 -9.52 15.44
N VAL A 48 -8.23 -9.19 16.29
CA VAL A 48 -8.18 -7.90 17.01
C VAL A 48 -8.17 -6.70 16.07
N ALA A 49 -7.54 -6.82 14.89
CA ALA A 49 -7.51 -5.76 13.89
C ALA A 49 -8.86 -5.65 13.17
N LEU A 50 -9.48 -6.79 12.83
CA LEU A 50 -10.82 -6.82 12.23
C LEU A 50 -11.86 -6.24 13.19
N GLN A 51 -11.80 -6.60 14.46
CA GLN A 51 -12.72 -6.12 15.48
C GLN A 51 -12.59 -4.60 15.71
N ALA A 52 -11.36 -4.07 15.73
CA ALA A 52 -11.14 -2.63 15.85
C ALA A 52 -11.77 -1.82 14.69
N VAL A 53 -11.83 -2.40 13.49
CA VAL A 53 -12.51 -1.77 12.34
C VAL A 53 -14.03 -1.92 12.45
N ARG A 54 -14.53 -3.09 12.88
CA ARG A 54 -15.98 -3.33 13.04
C ARG A 54 -16.60 -2.46 14.13
N ASP A 55 -15.88 -2.25 15.22
CA ASP A 55 -16.34 -1.48 16.39
C ASP A 55 -16.08 0.03 16.27
N PHE A 56 -15.63 0.48 15.10
CA PHE A 56 -15.32 1.89 14.87
C PHE A 56 -16.60 2.74 14.79
N ASP A 57 -16.95 3.39 15.91
CA ASP A 57 -18.21 4.15 16.08
C ASP A 57 -18.05 5.68 15.91
N LEU A 58 -17.06 6.13 15.14
CA LEU A 58 -17.00 7.56 14.79
C LEU A 58 -18.15 7.90 13.86
N LYS A 59 -19.04 8.80 14.31
CA LYS A 59 -20.17 9.32 13.52
C LYS A 59 -19.73 10.21 12.36
N VAL A 60 -18.52 10.76 12.44
CA VAL A 60 -17.91 11.59 11.40
C VAL A 60 -16.49 11.09 11.17
N VAL A 61 -16.18 10.73 9.92
CA VAL A 61 -14.83 10.40 9.48
C VAL A 61 -14.19 11.68 8.96
N GLU A 62 -13.51 12.40 9.84
CA GLU A 62 -12.84 13.65 9.50
C GLU A 62 -11.47 13.43 8.85
N TYR A 63 -10.94 14.46 8.21
CA TYR A 63 -9.56 14.45 7.75
C TYR A 63 -8.61 14.38 8.95
N SER A 64 -7.66 13.45 8.91
CA SER A 64 -6.56 13.45 9.86
C SER A 64 -5.58 14.58 9.55
N HIS A 65 -4.66 14.84 10.47
CA HIS A 65 -3.45 15.58 10.14
C HIS A 65 -2.77 14.97 8.91
N SER A 66 -2.16 15.80 8.06
CA SER A 66 -1.45 15.39 6.85
C SER A 66 -0.33 14.35 7.07
N ALA A 67 0.28 14.30 8.26
CA ALA A 67 1.30 13.32 8.62
C ALA A 67 0.68 12.01 9.18
N GLY A 68 -0.64 11.99 9.42
CA GLY A 68 -1.36 10.92 10.09
C GLY A 68 -1.65 11.19 11.57
N ILE A 69 -2.54 10.36 12.14
CA ILE A 69 -3.01 10.44 13.52
C ILE A 69 -1.81 10.33 14.48
N LEU A 70 -1.64 11.31 15.38
CA LEU A 70 -0.48 11.39 16.29
C LEU A 70 -0.33 10.13 17.16
N SER A 71 -1.42 9.65 17.76
CA SER A 71 -1.40 8.46 18.63
C SER A 71 -0.96 7.19 17.88
N TYR A 72 -1.15 7.13 16.55
CA TYR A 72 -0.64 6.05 15.73
C TYR A 72 0.87 6.20 15.49
N ARG A 73 1.34 7.41 15.16
CA ARG A 73 2.77 7.70 14.97
C ARG A 73 3.59 7.45 16.23
N GLU A 74 3.10 7.85 17.41
CA GLU A 74 3.77 7.57 18.69
C GLU A 74 3.88 6.06 18.99
N LYS A 75 2.84 5.28 18.66
CA LYS A 75 2.87 3.81 18.79
C LYS A 75 3.84 3.17 17.83
N LEU A 76 3.98 3.70 16.60
CA LEU A 76 4.97 3.23 15.63
C LEU A 76 6.40 3.52 16.10
N ALA A 77 6.68 4.73 16.62
CA ALA A 77 7.98 5.05 17.20
C ALA A 77 8.38 4.03 18.30
N LYS A 78 7.46 3.73 19.23
CA LYS A 78 7.63 2.69 20.26
C LYS A 78 7.80 1.28 19.70
N TYR A 79 7.16 0.97 18.57
CA TYR A 79 7.34 -0.31 17.89
C TYR A 79 8.76 -0.43 17.33
N TYR A 80 9.25 0.61 16.65
CA TYR A 80 10.59 0.64 16.07
C TYR A 80 11.70 0.62 17.13
N GLU A 81 11.48 1.21 18.30
CA GLU A 81 12.41 1.15 19.43
C GLU A 81 12.69 -0.31 19.86
N LYS A 82 11.68 -1.20 19.81
CA LYS A 82 11.87 -2.64 20.11
C LYS A 82 12.82 -3.34 19.14
N HIS A 83 13.05 -2.72 17.98
CA HIS A 83 13.97 -3.18 16.95
C HIS A 83 15.28 -2.36 16.92
N ASN A 84 15.58 -1.62 18.00
CA ASN A 84 16.75 -0.75 18.13
C ASN A 84 16.82 0.34 17.05
N ILE A 85 15.66 0.84 16.62
CA ILE A 85 15.51 1.97 15.70
C ILE A 85 14.89 3.13 16.51
N HIS A 86 15.72 4.14 16.79
CA HIS A 86 15.34 5.28 17.63
C HIS A 86 14.85 6.44 16.76
N ILE A 87 13.53 6.52 16.57
CA ILE A 87 12.86 7.60 15.85
C ILE A 87 11.73 8.20 16.69
N THR A 88 11.36 9.44 16.40
CA THR A 88 10.23 10.11 17.04
C THR A 88 8.99 10.12 16.15
N ALA A 89 7.85 10.57 16.68
CA ALA A 89 6.61 10.67 15.90
C ALA A 89 6.70 11.72 14.78
N GLU A 90 7.57 12.72 14.93
CA GLU A 90 7.86 13.78 13.96
C GLU A 90 8.61 13.25 12.72
N GLU A 91 9.32 12.14 12.86
CA GLU A 91 10.06 11.47 11.78
C GLU A 91 9.20 10.45 11.00
N ILE A 92 7.89 10.37 11.32
CA ILE A 92 6.96 9.39 10.73
C ILE A 92 5.83 10.11 9.98
N ILE A 93 5.62 9.71 8.72
CA ILE A 93 4.45 10.08 7.91
C ILE A 93 3.66 8.80 7.60
N ILE A 94 2.34 8.83 7.84
CA ILE A 94 1.44 7.73 7.49
C ILE A 94 0.94 7.92 6.06
N GLY A 95 1.16 6.90 5.21
CA GLY A 95 0.61 6.84 3.84
C GLY A 95 -0.42 5.72 3.67
N ALA A 96 -1.10 5.73 2.53
CA ALA A 96 -2.02 4.70 2.06
C ALA A 96 -1.27 3.46 1.53
N GLY A 97 -0.61 2.76 2.46
CA GLY A 97 0.22 1.59 2.15
C GLY A 97 1.60 1.95 1.60
N ALA A 98 2.42 0.92 1.40
CA ALA A 98 3.84 1.10 1.07
C ALA A 98 4.07 1.76 -0.30
N SER A 99 3.17 1.55 -1.27
CA SER A 99 3.33 2.12 -2.62
C SER A 99 3.27 3.64 -2.63
N GLU A 100 2.40 4.25 -1.83
CA GLU A 100 2.33 5.70 -1.72
C GLU A 100 3.55 6.26 -0.98
N ALA A 101 3.97 5.61 0.10
CA ALA A 101 5.17 6.03 0.84
C ALA A 101 6.41 6.05 -0.05
N LEU A 102 6.61 5.01 -0.89
CA LEU A 102 7.68 4.98 -1.88
C LEU A 102 7.53 6.07 -2.95
N LEU A 103 6.30 6.31 -3.41
CA LEU A 103 6.02 7.34 -4.39
C LEU A 103 6.33 8.75 -3.86
N PHE A 104 6.04 9.04 -2.59
CA PHE A 104 6.44 10.28 -1.93
C PHE A 104 7.95 10.37 -1.76
N ALA A 105 8.59 9.31 -1.26
CA ALA A 105 10.04 9.27 -1.10
C ALA A 105 10.74 9.62 -2.43
N PHE A 106 10.44 8.89 -3.50
CA PHE A 106 11.06 9.12 -4.81
C PHE A 106 10.79 10.53 -5.36
N GLN A 107 9.55 11.01 -5.27
CA GLN A 107 9.23 12.36 -5.77
C GLN A 107 9.82 13.49 -4.92
N SER A 108 10.20 13.22 -3.67
CA SER A 108 10.78 14.22 -2.78
C SER A 108 12.31 14.35 -2.88
N ILE A 109 13.00 13.31 -3.36
CA ILE A 109 14.48 13.26 -3.34
C ILE A 109 15.13 13.08 -4.72
N MET A 110 14.36 12.79 -5.77
CA MET A 110 14.91 12.48 -7.10
C MET A 110 14.69 13.62 -8.09
N ASP A 111 15.77 14.12 -8.66
CA ASP A 111 15.76 14.98 -9.85
C ASP A 111 15.86 14.13 -11.15
N PRO A 112 15.41 14.65 -12.30
CA PRO A 112 15.71 14.03 -13.60
C PRO A 112 17.22 14.04 -13.86
N GLY A 113 17.81 12.87 -14.13
CA GLY A 113 19.24 12.72 -14.39
C GLY A 113 19.70 11.29 -14.17
#